data_AF-A0A7V9CBZ8-F1
#
_entry.id   AF-A0A7V9CBZ8-F1
#
_cell.length_a   1.000
_cell.length_b   1.000
_cell.length_c   1.000
_cell.angle_alpha   90.00
_cell.angle_beta   90.00
_cell.angle_gamma   90.00
#
_symmetry.space_group_name_H-M   'P 1'
#
loop_
_entity.id
_entity.type
_entity.pdbx_description
1 polymer ?
#
loop_
_entity_poly.entity_id
_entity_poly.type
_entity_poly.pdbx_seq_one_letter_code
_entity_poly.pdbx_strand_id
1 'polypeptide(L)'
;MAFRARIHEGEGGFMLVETLVAAALLLVGMSGILTLLDNASSTSRNTQTREAGTALQREVIEAARSIPYEQMTPNTLAGLVSQRPGLGDSQLGGLGWTVNRRGAVFTISIGVCTVDDPRDGIGPHEAGVFCRSATGASTEECSQWLSVSGDLLTPVGGAGAGVTAGDCGIDVDLNGTVDGLAELTASLCLLGSCGVTPDTAPADYKRVVSLVRWPGGWNLQTTTVNSPGSAAAPAATTLTATPSTLTTGSTVSLTATVAPAPATVSFAVDGRQVGTGTAVTPGTWTGQWNLGSVTTTPGAQPANGETLDGSRLVSAKGFNQYGQFGATRSAAVVVNRRRPFVPARVGAGRNGTVVEIEWSPAKELDVEGHRVYRSVLGLGRTEVCTLARVTSCRDTNPPNAALVTYEVVAVDRDPLGNLREGDVSSGVTVTQTNRPPPPPTNLSAVLVSTGVQLTWSAPSGPDPDLGDAVDHFNIYRDGTAATDRIDLTDVTSTTWTDASSGGIPHSYYVTAVDKHLAESTVLGPVTR
;
A
#
# COMPACT_ATOMS: atom_id res chain seq x y z
N MET A 1 71.70 -71.16 -7.00
CA MET A 1 70.84 -72.00 -6.15
C MET A 1 70.06 -71.08 -5.23
N ALA A 2 68.82 -70.73 -5.56
CA ALA A 2 67.85 -70.12 -4.64
C ALA A 2 66.45 -70.18 -5.28
N PHE A 3 65.48 -70.49 -4.43
CA PHE A 3 64.20 -71.13 -4.69
C PHE A 3 63.15 -70.21 -5.33
N ARG A 4 62.33 -70.77 -6.23
CA ARG A 4 60.99 -70.28 -6.61
C ARG A 4 60.09 -70.31 -5.37
N ALA A 5 59.42 -69.20 -5.07
CA ALA A 5 58.18 -69.21 -4.28
C ALA A 5 57.02 -68.84 -5.22
N ARG A 6 56.15 -69.82 -5.50
CA ARG A 6 54.84 -69.61 -6.13
C ARG A 6 53.96 -68.88 -5.12
N ILE A 7 53.43 -67.72 -5.50
CA ILE A 7 52.24 -67.18 -4.85
C ILE A 7 51.06 -67.85 -5.56
N HIS A 8 50.34 -68.69 -4.82
CA HIS A 8 49.06 -69.26 -5.23
C HIS A 8 48.06 -68.11 -5.35
N GLU A 9 47.49 -67.91 -6.55
CA GLU A 9 46.23 -67.19 -6.71
C GLU A 9 45.15 -68.00 -5.98
N GLY A 10 44.69 -67.47 -4.85
CA GLY A 10 43.51 -67.99 -4.17
C GLY A 10 42.27 -67.56 -4.93
N GLU A 11 41.74 -68.44 -5.78
CA GLU A 11 40.37 -68.35 -6.28
C GLU A 11 39.40 -68.53 -5.09
N GLY A 12 39.09 -67.44 -4.39
CA GLY A 12 37.99 -67.39 -3.45
C GLY A 12 36.67 -67.41 -4.23
N GLY A 13 36.06 -68.59 -4.37
CA GLY A 13 34.70 -68.70 -4.89
C GLY A 13 33.75 -67.86 -4.05
N PHE A 14 32.91 -67.04 -4.71
CA PHE A 14 31.94 -66.18 -4.04
C PHE A 14 31.09 -67.00 -3.08
N MET A 15 31.13 -66.66 -1.78
CA MET A 15 30.34 -67.38 -0.80
C MET A 15 28.86 -67.05 -1.04
N LEU A 16 27.96 -68.02 -0.82
CA LEU A 16 26.50 -67.84 -0.94
C LEU A 16 26.03 -66.53 -0.26
N VAL A 17 26.63 -66.20 0.87
CA VAL A 17 26.37 -64.96 1.63
C VAL A 17 26.65 -63.70 0.81
N GLU A 18 27.75 -63.62 0.06
CA GLU A 18 28.08 -62.46 -0.78
C GLU A 18 27.08 -62.28 -1.91
N THR A 19 26.67 -63.39 -2.56
CA THR A 19 25.64 -63.35 -3.61
C THR A 19 24.26 -62.94 -3.08
N LEU A 20 23.90 -63.40 -1.87
CA LEU A 20 22.65 -63.01 -1.21
C LEU A 20 22.66 -61.54 -0.77
N VAL A 21 23.78 -61.05 -0.24
CA VAL A 21 23.96 -59.63 0.11
C VAL A 21 23.90 -58.75 -1.15
N ALA A 22 24.57 -59.14 -2.23
CA ALA A 22 24.51 -58.43 -3.50
C ALA A 22 23.08 -58.39 -4.07
N ALA A 23 22.35 -59.51 -4.03
CA ALA A 23 20.95 -59.57 -4.45
C ALA A 23 20.03 -58.68 -3.59
N ALA A 24 20.23 -58.67 -2.27
CA ALA A 24 19.48 -57.81 -1.35
C ALA A 24 19.73 -56.32 -1.62
N LEU A 25 21.00 -55.93 -1.84
CA LEU A 25 21.36 -54.55 -2.19
C LEU A 25 20.76 -54.13 -3.54
N LEU A 26 20.73 -55.01 -4.53
CA LEU A 26 20.07 -54.74 -5.81
C LEU A 26 18.56 -54.56 -5.66
N LEU A 27 17.88 -55.38 -4.85
CA LEU A 27 16.45 -55.24 -4.60
C LEU A 27 16.11 -53.94 -3.86
N VAL A 28 16.94 -53.55 -2.87
CA VAL A 28 16.79 -52.26 -2.18
C VAL A 28 17.04 -51.10 -3.16
N GLY A 29 18.08 -51.18 -4.00
CA GLY A 29 18.37 -50.19 -5.03
C GLY A 29 17.24 -50.04 -6.05
N MET A 30 16.69 -51.16 -6.55
CA MET A 30 15.56 -51.16 -7.50
C MET A 30 14.28 -50.60 -6.86
N SER A 31 14.00 -50.95 -5.60
CA SER A 31 12.86 -50.40 -4.85
C SER A 31 13.02 -48.89 -4.65
N GLY A 32 14.22 -48.42 -4.32
CA GLY A 32 14.54 -46.99 -4.25
C GLY A 32 14.31 -46.27 -5.58
N ILE A 33 14.73 -46.85 -6.71
CA ILE A 33 14.51 -46.25 -8.03
C ILE A 33 13.02 -46.21 -8.41
N LEU A 34 12.24 -47.26 -8.12
CA LEU A 34 10.80 -47.29 -8.40
C LEU A 34 10.05 -46.23 -7.59
N THR A 35 10.36 -46.09 -6.31
CA THR A 35 9.76 -45.02 -5.48
C THR A 35 10.12 -43.62 -5.97
N LEU A 36 11.35 -43.41 -6.44
CA LEU A 36 11.76 -42.14 -7.07
C LEU A 36 10.99 -41.88 -8.39
N LEU A 37 10.78 -42.90 -9.22
CA LEU A 37 10.01 -42.81 -10.45
C LEU A 37 8.52 -42.50 -10.20
N ASP A 38 7.91 -43.13 -9.19
CA ASP A 38 6.53 -42.88 -8.81
C ASP A 38 6.35 -41.47 -8.24
N ASN A 39 7.28 -41.03 -7.38
CA ASN A 39 7.29 -39.67 -6.86
C ASN A 39 7.47 -38.64 -7.98
N ALA A 40 8.43 -38.85 -8.89
CA ALA A 40 8.64 -37.96 -10.04
C ALA A 40 7.42 -37.89 -10.96
N SER A 41 6.80 -39.04 -11.23
CA SER A 41 5.58 -39.13 -12.05
C SER A 41 4.40 -38.44 -11.38
N SER A 42 4.24 -38.61 -10.07
CA SER A 42 3.21 -37.95 -9.25
C SER A 42 3.40 -36.44 -9.27
N THR A 43 4.61 -35.95 -9.03
CA THR A 43 4.94 -34.51 -9.11
C THR A 43 4.64 -33.96 -10.50
N SER A 44 5.03 -34.66 -11.58
CA SER A 44 4.74 -34.22 -12.95
C SER A 44 3.24 -34.13 -13.23
N ARG A 45 2.44 -35.12 -12.80
CA ARG A 45 0.98 -35.08 -12.95
C ARG A 45 0.38 -33.92 -12.16
N ASN A 46 0.81 -33.72 -10.92
CA ASN A 46 0.33 -32.62 -10.08
C ASN A 46 0.63 -31.25 -10.72
N THR A 47 1.82 -31.06 -11.28
CA THR A 47 2.17 -29.83 -12.01
C THR A 47 1.28 -29.61 -13.23
N GLN A 48 1.08 -30.64 -14.05
CA GLN A 48 0.20 -30.55 -15.23
C GLN A 48 -1.26 -30.25 -14.85
N THR A 49 -1.77 -30.83 -13.76
CA THR A 49 -3.12 -30.55 -13.25
C THR A 49 -3.22 -29.10 -12.77
N ARG A 50 -2.21 -28.56 -12.08
CA ARG A 50 -2.18 -27.14 -11.65
C ARG A 50 -2.14 -26.17 -12.83
N GLU A 51 -1.36 -26.49 -13.86
CA GLU A 51 -1.32 -25.72 -15.10
C GLU A 51 -2.68 -25.72 -15.81
N ALA A 52 -3.31 -26.91 -15.92
CA ALA A 52 -4.63 -27.05 -16.51
C ALA A 52 -5.71 -26.31 -15.71
N GLY A 53 -5.67 -26.36 -14.37
CA GLY A 53 -6.58 -25.61 -13.51
C GLY A 53 -6.42 -24.09 -13.66
N THR A 54 -5.18 -23.61 -13.79
CA THR A 54 -4.92 -22.17 -14.03
C THR A 54 -5.38 -21.73 -15.43
N ALA A 55 -5.20 -22.57 -16.44
CA ALA A 55 -5.71 -22.29 -17.78
C ALA A 55 -7.25 -22.27 -17.81
N LEU A 56 -7.89 -23.24 -17.15
CA LEU A 56 -9.34 -23.33 -17.03
C LEU A 56 -9.92 -22.12 -16.28
N GLN A 57 -9.27 -21.67 -15.20
CA GLN A 57 -9.66 -20.47 -14.48
C GLN A 57 -9.73 -19.23 -15.39
N ARG A 58 -8.73 -19.04 -16.26
CA ARG A 58 -8.71 -17.94 -17.23
C ARG A 58 -9.82 -18.08 -18.26
N GLU A 59 -10.03 -19.30 -18.76
CA GLU A 59 -11.11 -19.61 -19.72
C GLU A 59 -12.49 -19.27 -19.15
N VAL A 60 -12.75 -19.62 -17.88
CA VAL A 60 -14.00 -19.31 -17.16
C VAL A 60 -14.23 -17.80 -17.03
N ILE A 61 -13.18 -17.03 -16.69
CA ILE A 61 -13.28 -15.57 -16.58
C ILE A 61 -13.52 -14.90 -17.94
N GLU A 62 -12.82 -15.33 -18.98
CA GLU A 62 -13.04 -14.79 -20.33
C GLU A 62 -14.42 -15.17 -20.88
N ALA A 63 -14.91 -16.37 -20.57
CA ALA A 63 -16.27 -16.78 -20.86
C ALA A 63 -17.29 -15.89 -20.13
N ALA A 64 -17.08 -15.56 -18.86
CA ALA A 64 -17.94 -14.64 -18.11
C ALA A 64 -17.96 -13.23 -18.72
N ARG A 65 -16.80 -12.70 -19.16
CA ARG A 65 -16.69 -11.39 -19.81
C ARG A 65 -17.39 -11.31 -21.17
N SER A 66 -17.60 -12.45 -21.83
CA SER A 66 -18.34 -12.53 -23.09
C SER A 66 -19.86 -12.54 -22.92
N ILE A 67 -20.36 -12.64 -21.68
CA ILE A 67 -21.80 -12.57 -21.39
C ILE A 67 -22.25 -11.10 -21.45
N PRO A 68 -23.36 -10.76 -22.13
CA PRO A 68 -23.91 -9.41 -22.10
C PRO A 68 -24.20 -8.96 -20.66
N TYR A 69 -23.81 -7.74 -20.30
CA TYR A 69 -23.89 -7.23 -18.92
C TYR A 69 -25.26 -7.40 -18.26
N GLU A 70 -26.35 -7.15 -18.99
CA GLU A 70 -27.72 -7.29 -18.49
C GLU A 70 -28.09 -8.76 -18.17
N GLN A 71 -27.41 -9.71 -18.80
CA GLN A 71 -27.58 -11.14 -18.55
C GLN A 71 -26.63 -11.66 -17.46
N MET A 72 -25.71 -10.84 -16.95
CA MET A 72 -24.83 -11.18 -15.83
C MET A 72 -25.57 -10.96 -14.50
N THR A 73 -26.51 -11.85 -14.21
CA THR A 73 -27.23 -11.89 -12.94
C THR A 73 -26.77 -13.09 -12.10
N PRO A 74 -26.89 -13.04 -10.77
CA PRO A 74 -26.51 -14.15 -9.89
C PRO A 74 -27.10 -15.49 -10.33
N ASN A 75 -28.35 -15.51 -10.81
CA ASN A 75 -29.07 -16.74 -11.16
C ASN A 75 -28.79 -17.24 -12.59
N THR A 76 -28.15 -16.44 -13.45
CA THR A 76 -27.97 -16.76 -14.87
C THR A 76 -26.52 -17.03 -15.25
N LEU A 77 -25.55 -16.44 -14.54
CA LEU A 77 -24.15 -16.46 -14.98
C LEU A 77 -23.58 -17.87 -15.11
N ALA A 78 -23.74 -18.72 -14.09
CA ALA A 78 -23.21 -20.09 -14.11
C ALA A 78 -23.80 -20.92 -15.27
N GLY A 79 -25.12 -20.82 -15.48
CA GLY A 79 -25.81 -21.49 -16.58
C GLY A 79 -25.36 -21.01 -17.97
N LEU A 80 -25.05 -19.72 -18.13
CA LEU A 80 -24.58 -19.16 -19.39
C LEU A 80 -23.11 -19.48 -19.68
N VAL A 81 -22.25 -19.48 -18.65
CA VAL A 81 -20.83 -19.79 -18.79
C VAL A 81 -20.61 -21.28 -19.07
N SER A 82 -21.33 -22.18 -18.39
CA SER A 82 -21.26 -23.62 -18.63
C SER A 82 -21.69 -24.02 -20.06
N GLN A 83 -22.47 -23.20 -20.76
CA GLN A 83 -22.83 -23.43 -22.16
C GLN A 83 -21.74 -23.04 -23.15
N ARG A 84 -20.65 -22.41 -22.72
CA ARG A 84 -19.54 -22.08 -23.63
C ARG A 84 -18.79 -23.35 -24.08
N PRO A 85 -18.29 -23.39 -25.33
CA PRO A 85 -17.55 -24.54 -25.84
C PRO A 85 -16.41 -24.93 -24.89
N GLY A 86 -16.36 -26.20 -24.48
CA GLY A 86 -15.34 -26.72 -23.57
C GLY A 86 -15.64 -26.55 -22.08
N LEU A 87 -16.65 -25.77 -21.69
CA LEU A 87 -17.02 -25.53 -20.28
C LEU A 87 -18.29 -26.29 -19.84
N GLY A 88 -18.87 -27.11 -20.72
CA GLY A 88 -20.01 -27.95 -20.38
C GLY A 88 -19.71 -28.94 -19.26
N ASP A 89 -20.73 -29.23 -18.46
CA ASP A 89 -20.62 -30.20 -17.38
C ASP A 89 -20.23 -31.58 -17.91
N SER A 90 -19.12 -32.10 -17.39
CA SER A 90 -18.53 -33.38 -17.79
C SER A 90 -19.21 -34.59 -17.14
N GLN A 91 -20.03 -34.36 -16.11
CA GLN A 91 -20.74 -35.40 -15.37
C GLN A 91 -22.23 -35.06 -15.22
N LEU A 92 -22.97 -35.11 -16.33
CA LEU A 92 -24.41 -34.84 -16.34
C LEU A 92 -25.16 -35.72 -15.32
N GLY A 93 -25.83 -35.10 -14.35
CA GLY A 93 -26.53 -35.76 -13.25
C GLY A 93 -25.66 -36.11 -12.04
N GLY A 94 -24.37 -35.73 -12.07
CA GLY A 94 -23.47 -35.71 -10.91
C GLY A 94 -23.71 -34.51 -10.00
N LEU A 95 -22.92 -34.42 -8.93
CA LEU A 95 -22.94 -33.30 -8.00
C LEU A 95 -21.96 -32.22 -8.48
N GLY A 96 -22.41 -30.96 -8.58
CA GLY A 96 -21.56 -29.84 -8.98
C GLY A 96 -21.38 -29.69 -10.49
N TRP A 97 -20.98 -28.49 -10.91
CA TRP A 97 -20.54 -28.24 -12.27
C TRP A 97 -19.08 -28.70 -12.44
N THR A 98 -18.87 -29.77 -13.21
CA THR A 98 -17.55 -30.38 -13.38
C THR A 98 -17.02 -30.24 -14.81
N VAL A 99 -15.70 -30.13 -14.97
CA VAL A 99 -15.06 -30.12 -16.29
C VAL A 99 -13.84 -31.05 -16.27
N ASN A 100 -13.74 -31.94 -17.26
CA ASN A 100 -12.58 -32.82 -17.42
C ASN A 100 -11.54 -32.17 -18.33
N ARG A 101 -10.29 -32.07 -17.86
CA ARG A 101 -9.12 -31.65 -18.64
C ARG A 101 -7.98 -32.63 -18.42
N ARG A 102 -7.47 -33.21 -19.50
CA ARG A 102 -6.28 -34.09 -19.48
C ARG A 102 -6.40 -35.26 -18.47
N GLY A 103 -7.62 -35.77 -18.25
CA GLY A 103 -7.88 -36.88 -17.33
C GLY A 103 -8.04 -36.47 -15.87
N ALA A 104 -8.02 -35.18 -15.55
CA ALA A 104 -8.34 -34.64 -14.23
C ALA A 104 -9.72 -33.96 -14.27
N VAL A 105 -10.51 -34.15 -13.20
CA VAL A 105 -11.81 -33.52 -13.01
C VAL A 105 -11.64 -32.26 -12.16
N PHE A 106 -12.20 -31.16 -12.66
CA PHE A 106 -12.22 -29.87 -11.99
C PHE A 106 -13.67 -29.52 -11.64
N THR A 107 -13.92 -29.00 -10.44
CA THR A 107 -15.22 -28.42 -10.08
C THR A 107 -15.14 -26.91 -10.19
N ILE A 108 -16.18 -26.30 -10.77
CA ILE A 108 -16.24 -24.87 -11.03
C ILE A 108 -17.45 -24.28 -10.32
N SER A 109 -17.24 -23.14 -9.66
CA SER A 109 -18.32 -22.26 -9.21
C SER A 109 -18.04 -20.84 -9.70
N ILE A 110 -19.10 -20.13 -10.07
CA ILE A 110 -19.02 -18.72 -10.48
C ILE A 110 -20.23 -17.94 -9.99
N GLY A 111 -19.99 -16.74 -9.47
CA GLY A 111 -21.03 -15.82 -9.03
C GLY A 111 -20.78 -14.43 -9.54
N VAL A 112 -21.85 -13.64 -9.56
CA VAL A 112 -21.79 -12.21 -9.86
C VAL A 112 -22.67 -11.43 -8.93
N CYS A 113 -22.23 -10.24 -8.56
CA CYS A 113 -23.01 -9.24 -7.84
C CYS A 113 -22.68 -7.84 -8.37
N THR A 114 -23.53 -6.87 -8.06
CA THR A 114 -23.41 -5.47 -8.50
C THR A 114 -22.75 -4.65 -7.42
N VAL A 115 -21.88 -3.71 -7.77
CA VAL A 115 -21.23 -2.85 -6.81
C VAL A 115 -21.52 -1.39 -7.14
N ASP A 116 -21.75 -0.63 -6.08
CA ASP A 116 -21.96 0.82 -6.03
C ASP A 116 -20.60 1.51 -5.72
N ASP A 117 -20.19 2.51 -6.52
CA ASP A 117 -18.96 3.28 -6.28
C ASP A 117 -19.21 4.35 -5.19
N PRO A 118 -18.62 4.22 -3.98
CA PRO A 118 -18.83 5.20 -2.91
C PRO A 118 -18.37 6.65 -3.24
N ARG A 119 -17.74 6.87 -4.40
CA ARG A 119 -17.21 8.17 -4.84
C ARG A 119 -18.25 9.09 -5.46
N ASP A 120 -19.34 8.60 -6.02
CA ASP A 120 -20.43 9.43 -6.55
C ASP A 120 -21.70 9.41 -5.70
N GLY A 121 -21.74 8.52 -4.71
CA GLY A 121 -22.75 8.50 -3.67
C GLY A 121 -22.88 7.08 -3.14
N ILE A 122 -23.94 6.82 -2.39
CA ILE A 122 -24.47 5.47 -2.23
C ILE A 122 -25.92 5.56 -2.66
N GLY A 123 -26.40 4.57 -3.40
CA GLY A 123 -27.78 4.50 -3.87
C GLY A 123 -28.58 3.36 -3.24
N PRO A 124 -29.85 3.21 -3.65
CA PRO A 124 -30.68 2.11 -3.17
C PRO A 124 -30.22 0.77 -3.78
N HIS A 125 -30.06 -0.24 -2.94
CA HIS A 125 -29.69 -1.60 -3.37
C HIS A 125 -30.92 -2.49 -3.51
N GLU A 126 -31.02 -3.20 -4.62
CA GLU A 126 -31.97 -4.29 -4.78
C GLU A 126 -31.48 -5.57 -4.07
N ALA A 127 -32.40 -6.24 -3.37
CA ALA A 127 -32.13 -7.52 -2.73
C ALA A 127 -31.71 -8.58 -3.76
N GLY A 128 -30.64 -9.31 -3.46
CA GLY A 128 -30.10 -10.38 -4.30
C GLY A 128 -29.27 -9.88 -5.47
N VAL A 129 -29.10 -8.58 -5.69
CA VAL A 129 -28.41 -8.03 -6.86
C VAL A 129 -27.06 -7.41 -6.50
N PHE A 130 -26.99 -6.69 -5.39
CA PHE A 130 -25.80 -5.97 -4.95
C PHE A 130 -24.85 -6.86 -4.16
N CYS A 131 -23.55 -6.60 -4.27
CA CYS A 131 -22.51 -7.30 -3.53
C CYS A 131 -22.66 -7.02 -2.05
N ARG A 132 -22.44 -8.05 -1.24
CA ARG A 132 -22.60 -7.90 0.19
C ARG A 132 -21.56 -6.93 0.77
N SER A 133 -22.04 -5.87 1.42
CA SER A 133 -21.23 -4.84 2.06
C SER A 133 -20.60 -5.36 3.36
N ALA A 134 -19.40 -5.92 3.26
CA ALA A 134 -18.58 -6.32 4.40
C ALA A 134 -17.10 -6.12 4.09
N THR A 135 -16.27 -6.07 5.15
CA THR A 135 -14.82 -6.26 5.02
C THR A 135 -14.61 -7.61 4.35
N GLY A 136 -14.26 -7.62 3.06
CA GLY A 136 -14.20 -8.84 2.28
C GLY A 136 -13.29 -9.89 2.93
N ALA A 137 -13.54 -11.17 2.64
CA ALA A 137 -12.76 -12.26 3.22
C ALA A 137 -11.25 -12.10 2.95
N SER A 138 -10.44 -12.27 4.00
CA SER A 138 -8.99 -12.30 3.91
C SER A 138 -8.48 -13.56 3.19
N THR A 139 -7.23 -13.51 2.74
CA THR A 139 -6.59 -14.66 2.10
C THR A 139 -6.48 -15.82 3.09
N GLU A 140 -6.21 -15.51 4.35
CA GLU A 140 -6.12 -16.45 5.46
C GLU A 140 -7.46 -17.13 5.70
N GLU A 141 -8.56 -16.38 5.75
CA GLU A 141 -9.90 -16.94 5.86
C GLU A 141 -10.19 -17.87 4.69
N CYS A 142 -10.10 -17.40 3.43
CA CYS A 142 -10.37 -18.28 2.29
C CYS A 142 -9.45 -19.51 2.28
N SER A 143 -8.18 -19.37 2.65
CA SER A 143 -7.27 -20.51 2.74
C SER A 143 -7.71 -21.53 3.79
N GLN A 144 -8.25 -21.11 4.94
CA GLN A 144 -8.78 -22.01 5.95
C GLN A 144 -9.99 -22.79 5.41
N TRP A 145 -10.93 -22.12 4.75
CA TRP A 145 -12.12 -22.76 4.17
C TRP A 145 -11.79 -23.68 2.99
N LEU A 146 -10.75 -23.37 2.23
CA LEU A 146 -10.34 -24.14 1.04
C LEU A 146 -9.26 -25.20 1.33
N SER A 147 -8.64 -25.21 2.51
CA SER A 147 -7.53 -26.12 2.87
C SER A 147 -7.93 -27.38 3.63
N VAL A 148 -9.17 -27.51 4.09
CA VAL A 148 -9.61 -28.70 4.82
C VAL A 148 -9.86 -29.85 3.85
N SER A 149 -8.84 -30.71 3.70
CA SER A 149 -8.88 -32.09 3.17
C SER A 149 -9.97 -32.43 2.14
N GLY A 150 -9.75 -32.01 0.89
CA GLY A 150 -9.59 -32.98 -0.20
C GLY A 150 -10.78 -33.78 -0.73
N ASP A 151 -12.04 -33.46 -0.40
CA ASP A 151 -13.18 -33.97 -1.17
C ASP A 151 -13.89 -32.85 -1.93
N LEU A 152 -14.13 -33.08 -3.22
CA LEU A 152 -14.71 -32.15 -4.19
C LEU A 152 -16.15 -31.73 -3.83
N LEU A 153 -16.76 -32.35 -2.81
CA LEU A 153 -18.21 -32.42 -2.63
C LEU A 153 -18.71 -32.25 -1.18
N THR A 154 -17.85 -31.98 -0.19
CA THR A 154 -18.32 -31.77 1.19
C THR A 154 -17.99 -30.36 1.68
N PRO A 155 -19.01 -29.54 2.02
CA PRO A 155 -18.80 -28.31 2.78
C PRO A 155 -18.27 -28.72 4.16
N VAL A 156 -17.02 -28.38 4.46
CA VAL A 156 -16.47 -28.62 5.79
C VAL A 156 -17.11 -27.63 6.77
N GLY A 157 -17.75 -28.16 7.82
CA GLY A 157 -17.90 -27.45 9.10
C GLY A 157 -19.01 -26.39 9.20
N GLY A 158 -20.19 -26.63 8.63
CA GLY A 158 -21.34 -25.75 8.91
C GLY A 158 -21.20 -24.35 8.30
N ALA A 159 -20.75 -24.28 7.05
CA ALA A 159 -20.76 -23.06 6.24
C ALA A 159 -22.18 -22.48 6.23
N GLY A 160 -22.44 -21.48 7.08
CA GLY A 160 -23.62 -20.65 6.97
C GLY A 160 -23.48 -19.81 5.71
N ALA A 161 -24.52 -19.76 4.87
CA ALA A 161 -24.61 -18.85 3.74
C ALA A 161 -24.30 -17.41 4.19
N GLY A 162 -23.10 -16.93 3.86
CA GLY A 162 -22.48 -15.76 4.50
C GLY A 162 -21.53 -15.02 3.56
N VAL A 163 -21.04 -13.84 3.97
CA VAL A 163 -20.12 -12.99 3.18
C VAL A 163 -18.89 -13.79 2.74
N THR A 164 -18.29 -14.53 3.67
CA THR A 164 -17.05 -15.27 3.46
C THR A 164 -17.20 -16.38 2.41
N ALA A 165 -18.37 -17.03 2.35
CA ALA A 165 -18.66 -18.01 1.30
C ALA A 165 -18.67 -17.36 -0.09
N GLY A 166 -19.28 -16.19 -0.20
CA GLY A 166 -19.36 -15.41 -1.43
C GLY A 166 -17.99 -14.96 -1.93
N ASP A 167 -17.18 -14.38 -1.06
CA ASP A 167 -15.85 -13.89 -1.41
C ASP A 167 -14.87 -15.01 -1.75
N CYS A 168 -14.99 -16.16 -1.09
CA CYS A 168 -14.15 -17.33 -1.34
C CYS A 168 -14.66 -18.23 -2.47
N GLY A 169 -15.72 -17.82 -3.19
CA GLY A 169 -16.27 -18.54 -4.34
C GLY A 169 -16.92 -19.87 -3.98
N ILE A 170 -17.39 -20.06 -2.76
CA ILE A 170 -17.95 -21.33 -2.30
C ILE A 170 -19.36 -21.52 -2.85
N ASP A 171 -19.60 -22.72 -3.37
CA ASP A 171 -20.89 -23.23 -3.82
C ASP A 171 -21.25 -24.40 -2.89
N VAL A 172 -22.19 -24.17 -1.96
CA VAL A 172 -22.58 -25.12 -0.91
C VAL A 172 -23.64 -26.09 -1.41
N ASP A 173 -24.53 -25.63 -2.29
CA ASP A 173 -25.60 -26.46 -2.86
C ASP A 173 -25.21 -27.17 -4.16
N LEU A 174 -23.98 -26.92 -4.64
CA LEU A 174 -23.33 -27.57 -5.78
C LEU A 174 -24.08 -27.34 -7.10
N ASN A 175 -24.67 -26.16 -7.26
CA ASN A 175 -25.41 -25.80 -8.48
C ASN A 175 -24.52 -25.07 -9.54
N GLY A 176 -23.24 -24.86 -9.24
CA GLY A 176 -22.28 -24.10 -10.05
C GLY A 176 -22.24 -22.60 -9.76
N THR A 177 -23.10 -22.10 -8.87
CA THR A 177 -23.23 -20.70 -8.48
C THR A 177 -22.59 -20.46 -7.12
N VAL A 178 -21.91 -19.33 -6.97
CA VAL A 178 -21.34 -18.95 -5.67
C VAL A 178 -22.44 -18.47 -4.72
N ASP A 179 -22.47 -19.03 -3.51
CA ASP A 179 -23.44 -18.71 -2.48
C ASP A 179 -23.05 -17.48 -1.66
N GLY A 180 -24.05 -16.69 -1.25
CA GLY A 180 -23.86 -15.59 -0.30
C GLY A 180 -23.10 -14.37 -0.84
N LEU A 181 -22.79 -14.33 -2.14
CA LEU A 181 -22.08 -13.23 -2.78
C LEU A 181 -22.90 -11.92 -2.82
N ALA A 182 -24.22 -12.03 -2.98
CA ALA A 182 -25.13 -10.90 -2.98
C ALA A 182 -25.78 -10.65 -1.61
N GLU A 183 -26.13 -9.39 -1.35
CA GLU A 183 -26.97 -8.94 -0.24
C GLU A 183 -28.36 -9.59 -0.32
N LEU A 184 -28.92 -10.04 0.80
CA LEU A 184 -30.24 -10.68 0.84
C LEU A 184 -31.39 -9.69 1.08
N THR A 185 -31.06 -8.47 1.49
CA THR A 185 -32.02 -7.44 1.89
C THR A 185 -31.81 -6.20 1.03
N ALA A 186 -32.90 -5.61 0.56
CA ALA A 186 -32.84 -4.35 -0.17
C ALA A 186 -32.45 -3.21 0.77
N SER A 187 -31.62 -2.28 0.28
CA SER A 187 -31.38 -0.99 0.92
C SER A 187 -32.28 0.05 0.26
N LEU A 188 -33.18 0.66 1.03
CA LEU A 188 -34.16 1.62 0.53
C LEU A 188 -33.74 3.08 0.71
N CYS A 189 -32.48 3.34 1.11
CA CYS A 189 -31.98 4.68 1.45
C CYS A 189 -32.84 5.46 2.46
N LEU A 190 -33.62 4.76 3.28
CA LEU A 190 -34.49 5.38 4.28
C LEU A 190 -33.63 5.96 5.41
N LEU A 191 -34.02 7.14 5.90
CA LEU A 191 -33.39 7.85 7.03
C LEU A 191 -31.92 8.29 6.81
N GLY A 192 -31.54 8.67 5.58
CA GLY A 192 -30.23 9.29 5.31
C GLY A 192 -29.04 8.32 5.22
N SER A 193 -29.32 7.01 5.13
CA SER A 193 -28.34 5.94 4.96
C SER A 193 -27.50 6.03 3.68
N CYS A 194 -27.97 6.78 2.68
CA CYS A 194 -27.32 7.00 1.39
C CYS A 194 -26.73 8.42 1.23
N GLY A 195 -26.62 9.18 2.33
CA GLY A 195 -26.17 10.56 2.31
C GLY A 195 -27.23 11.57 1.84
N VAL A 196 -26.83 12.84 1.71
CA VAL A 196 -27.72 13.98 1.37
C VAL A 196 -28.09 14.07 -0.12
N THR A 197 -27.31 13.40 -0.97
CA THR A 197 -27.57 13.25 -2.42
C THR A 197 -27.36 11.78 -2.77
N PRO A 198 -28.39 10.94 -2.62
CA PRO A 198 -28.30 9.51 -2.94
C PRO A 198 -27.94 9.32 -4.40
N ASP A 199 -27.07 8.35 -4.68
CA ASP A 199 -26.84 7.96 -6.06
C ASP A 199 -28.13 7.35 -6.63
N THR A 200 -28.47 7.78 -7.84
CA THR A 200 -29.67 7.34 -8.56
C THR A 200 -29.38 6.19 -9.51
N ALA A 201 -28.10 5.85 -9.71
CA ALA A 201 -27.65 4.79 -10.60
C ALA A 201 -26.61 3.85 -9.95
N PRO A 202 -26.90 3.23 -8.78
CA PRO A 202 -25.90 2.52 -7.95
C PRO A 202 -25.27 1.29 -8.60
N ALA A 203 -25.71 0.91 -9.79
CA ALA A 203 -25.21 -0.25 -10.52
C ALA A 203 -24.02 0.10 -11.43
N ASP A 204 -22.85 0.39 -10.84
CA ASP A 204 -21.66 0.85 -11.57
C ASP A 204 -20.85 -0.28 -12.22
N TYR A 205 -20.59 -1.34 -11.46
CA TYR A 205 -19.81 -2.49 -11.91
C TYR A 205 -20.44 -3.80 -11.45
N LYS A 206 -20.23 -4.86 -12.23
CA LYS A 206 -20.45 -6.24 -11.80
C LYS A 206 -19.13 -6.80 -11.30
N ARG A 207 -19.11 -7.35 -10.08
CA ARG A 207 -18.01 -8.15 -9.56
C ARG A 207 -18.32 -9.61 -9.84
N VAL A 208 -17.43 -10.28 -10.56
CA VAL A 208 -17.47 -11.72 -10.83
C VAL A 208 -16.46 -12.41 -9.93
N VAL A 209 -16.90 -13.42 -9.18
CA VAL A 209 -16.05 -14.31 -8.37
C VAL A 209 -16.14 -15.70 -8.97
N SER A 210 -15.00 -16.36 -9.17
CA SER A 210 -14.94 -17.70 -9.75
C SER A 210 -13.90 -18.54 -9.07
N LEU A 211 -14.22 -19.81 -8.85
CA LEU A 211 -13.37 -20.77 -8.17
C LEU A 211 -13.29 -22.07 -8.97
N VAL A 212 -12.08 -22.49 -9.31
CA VAL A 212 -11.79 -23.78 -9.92
C VAL A 212 -11.05 -24.65 -8.92
N ARG A 213 -11.58 -25.84 -8.61
CA ARG A 213 -11.02 -26.80 -7.65
C ARG A 213 -10.63 -28.11 -8.31
N TRP A 214 -9.58 -28.76 -7.80
CA TRP A 214 -9.17 -30.11 -8.20
C TRP A 214 -8.54 -30.84 -7.00
N PRO A 215 -8.36 -32.17 -7.06
CA PRO A 215 -7.64 -32.89 -6.01
C PRO A 215 -6.24 -32.30 -5.78
N GLY A 216 -6.00 -31.76 -4.58
CA GLY A 216 -4.71 -31.17 -4.20
C GLY A 216 -4.50 -29.70 -4.60
N GLY A 217 -5.53 -28.97 -5.04
CA GLY A 217 -5.40 -27.53 -5.26
C GLY A 217 -6.68 -26.80 -5.70
N TRP A 218 -6.59 -25.48 -5.72
CA TRP A 218 -7.67 -24.59 -6.14
C TRP A 218 -7.10 -23.30 -6.74
N ASN A 219 -7.94 -22.58 -7.48
CA ASN A 219 -7.65 -21.24 -8.00
C ASN A 219 -8.91 -20.38 -7.80
N LEU A 220 -8.77 -19.26 -7.08
CA LEU A 220 -9.85 -18.30 -6.81
C LEU A 220 -9.50 -17.01 -7.53
N GLN A 221 -10.43 -16.48 -8.31
CA GLN A 221 -10.25 -15.22 -9.02
C GLN A 221 -11.47 -14.33 -8.91
N THR A 222 -11.21 -13.03 -8.76
CA THR A 222 -12.21 -11.97 -8.84
C THR A 222 -11.87 -11.02 -9.99
N THR A 223 -12.88 -10.55 -10.73
CA THR A 223 -12.75 -9.48 -11.74
C THR A 223 -13.97 -8.56 -11.67
N THR A 224 -13.83 -7.34 -12.18
CA THR A 224 -14.97 -6.44 -12.41
C THR A 224 -15.31 -6.33 -13.90
N VAL A 225 -16.57 -6.02 -14.19
CA VAL A 225 -17.09 -5.68 -15.52
C VAL A 225 -17.89 -4.39 -15.40
N ASN A 226 -17.55 -3.37 -16.18
CA ASN A 226 -18.20 -2.05 -16.10
C ASN A 226 -19.61 -2.07 -16.70
N SER A 227 -20.53 -1.28 -16.13
CA SER A 227 -21.87 -1.08 -16.67
C SER A 227 -21.84 -0.48 -18.09
N PRO A 228 -22.68 -0.96 -19.04
CA PRO A 228 -22.82 -0.37 -20.37
C PRO A 228 -23.25 1.10 -20.33
N GLY A 229 -23.97 1.52 -19.27
CA GLY A 229 -24.28 2.92 -19.01
C GLY A 229 -23.02 3.77 -18.86
N SER A 230 -21.97 3.23 -18.24
CA SER A 230 -20.64 3.83 -18.13
C SER A 230 -19.82 3.74 -19.43
N ALA A 231 -20.11 2.76 -20.30
CA ALA A 231 -19.49 2.63 -21.63
C ALA A 231 -20.10 3.57 -22.68
N ALA A 232 -21.39 3.90 -22.55
CA ALA A 232 -22.08 4.94 -23.33
C ALA A 232 -22.00 6.32 -22.65
N ALA A 233 -21.51 6.39 -21.42
CA ALA A 233 -21.28 7.65 -20.72
C ALA A 233 -20.16 8.45 -21.41
N PRO A 234 -20.23 9.79 -21.37
CA PRO A 234 -19.22 10.67 -21.92
C PRO A 234 -17.83 10.35 -21.39
N ALA A 235 -16.95 9.91 -22.29
CA ALA A 235 -15.56 9.61 -21.97
C ALA A 235 -14.66 10.76 -22.43
N ALA A 236 -13.79 11.23 -21.55
CA ALA A 236 -12.70 12.12 -21.94
C ALA A 236 -11.71 11.32 -22.80
N THR A 237 -11.44 11.82 -24.00
CA THR A 237 -10.46 11.23 -24.94
C THR A 237 -9.15 11.99 -24.92
N THR A 238 -9.21 13.31 -24.68
CA THR A 238 -8.05 14.18 -24.51
C THR A 238 -8.25 15.12 -23.34
N LEU A 239 -7.15 15.53 -22.71
CA LEU A 239 -7.09 16.68 -21.82
C LEU A 239 -5.74 17.36 -22.05
N THR A 240 -5.77 18.66 -22.34
CA THR A 240 -4.59 19.50 -22.47
C THR A 240 -4.66 20.61 -21.44
N ALA A 241 -3.56 20.85 -20.75
CA ALA A 241 -3.39 21.96 -19.82
C ALA A 241 -2.34 22.93 -20.38
N THR A 242 -2.72 24.21 -20.51
CA THR A 242 -1.88 25.24 -21.10
C THR A 242 -1.77 26.46 -20.17
N PRO A 243 -0.55 26.86 -19.79
CA PRO A 243 0.71 26.16 -20.05
C PRO A 243 0.83 24.87 -19.20
N SER A 244 1.60 23.89 -19.68
CA SER A 244 1.93 22.67 -18.91
C SER A 244 3.04 22.89 -17.87
N THR A 245 3.77 24.01 -17.99
CA THR A 245 4.71 24.51 -16.97
C THR A 245 4.43 25.98 -16.73
N LEU A 246 4.11 26.32 -15.48
CA LEU A 246 3.70 27.66 -15.09
C LEU A 246 4.77 28.29 -14.20
N THR A 247 5.52 29.24 -14.77
CA THR A 247 6.57 29.96 -14.05
C THR A 247 6.13 31.36 -13.61
N THR A 248 5.07 31.89 -14.23
CA THR A 248 4.41 33.14 -13.88
C THR A 248 2.91 33.02 -14.16
N GLY A 249 2.09 33.87 -13.54
CA GLY A 249 0.64 33.88 -13.72
C GLY A 249 -0.14 33.08 -12.66
N SER A 250 -1.46 33.16 -12.76
CA SER A 250 -2.40 32.63 -11.75
C SER A 250 -3.44 31.68 -12.32
N THR A 251 -3.37 31.35 -13.61
CA THR A 251 -4.36 30.52 -14.28
C THR A 251 -3.72 29.51 -15.23
N VAL A 252 -4.31 28.32 -15.30
CA VAL A 252 -4.03 27.31 -16.32
C VAL A 252 -5.32 27.03 -17.07
N SER A 253 -5.27 27.15 -18.40
CA SER A 253 -6.40 26.84 -19.26
C SER A 253 -6.44 25.35 -19.54
N LEU A 254 -7.61 24.74 -19.37
CA LEU A 254 -7.86 23.32 -19.57
C LEU A 254 -8.72 23.17 -20.81
N THR A 255 -8.36 22.26 -21.71
CA THR A 255 -9.17 21.90 -22.87
C THR A 255 -9.32 20.39 -22.93
N ALA A 256 -10.54 19.89 -22.88
CA ALA A 256 -10.86 18.46 -22.92
C ALA A 256 -11.77 18.13 -24.11
N THR A 257 -11.49 17.02 -24.78
CA THR A 257 -12.43 16.42 -25.74
C THR A 257 -13.16 15.28 -25.06
N VAL A 258 -14.50 15.32 -25.08
CA VAL A 258 -15.37 14.35 -24.42
C VAL A 258 -16.43 13.85 -25.40
N ALA A 259 -16.58 12.53 -25.52
CA ALA A 259 -17.56 11.90 -26.40
C ALA A 259 -18.20 10.66 -25.75
N PRO A 260 -19.50 10.39 -25.94
CA PRO A 260 -20.51 11.27 -26.58
C PRO A 260 -20.69 12.59 -25.81
N ALA A 261 -21.44 13.55 -26.38
CA ALA A 261 -21.55 14.90 -25.80
C ALA A 261 -22.04 14.83 -24.34
N PRO A 262 -21.26 15.33 -23.37
CA PRO A 262 -21.66 15.32 -21.98
C PRO A 262 -22.70 16.42 -21.68
N ALA A 263 -23.50 16.20 -20.64
CA ALA A 263 -24.30 17.23 -20.00
C ALA A 263 -23.43 18.20 -19.21
N THR A 264 -22.42 17.70 -18.49
CA THR A 264 -21.45 18.52 -17.75
C THR A 264 -20.05 17.94 -17.84
N VAL A 265 -19.03 18.79 -17.72
CA VAL A 265 -17.64 18.36 -17.52
C VAL A 265 -17.15 18.96 -16.23
N SER A 266 -16.59 18.14 -15.34
CA SER A 266 -15.86 18.60 -14.17
C SER A 266 -14.37 18.33 -14.31
N PHE A 267 -13.56 19.14 -13.66
CA PHE A 267 -12.13 18.91 -13.53
C PHE A 267 -11.69 18.92 -12.08
N ALA A 268 -10.69 18.10 -11.80
CA ALA A 268 -10.10 17.92 -10.49
C ALA A 268 -8.59 18.13 -10.54
N VAL A 269 -8.03 18.63 -9.45
CA VAL A 269 -6.59 18.77 -9.22
C VAL A 269 -6.20 17.85 -8.07
N ASP A 270 -5.23 16.98 -8.29
CA ASP A 270 -4.77 15.98 -7.33
C ASP A 270 -5.93 15.15 -6.73
N GLY A 271 -6.92 14.84 -7.58
CA GLY A 271 -8.11 14.06 -7.22
C GLY A 271 -9.27 14.84 -6.60
N ARG A 272 -9.08 16.12 -6.23
CA ARG A 272 -10.15 16.98 -5.70
C ARG A 272 -10.82 17.80 -6.79
N GLN A 273 -12.14 17.74 -6.93
CA GLN A 273 -12.87 18.57 -7.89
C GLN A 273 -12.69 20.06 -7.58
N VAL A 274 -12.25 20.84 -8.57
CA VAL A 274 -11.95 22.28 -8.43
C VAL A 274 -12.93 23.14 -9.24
N GLY A 275 -13.48 22.62 -10.34
CA GLY A 275 -14.43 23.38 -11.13
C GLY A 275 -15.10 22.57 -12.23
N THR A 276 -15.91 23.26 -13.02
CA THR A 276 -16.60 22.73 -14.20
C THR A 276 -16.13 23.45 -15.47
N GLY A 277 -16.23 22.76 -16.60
CA GLY A 277 -15.93 23.33 -17.91
C GLY A 277 -17.17 23.91 -18.60
N THR A 278 -16.94 24.76 -19.59
CA THR A 278 -17.97 25.29 -20.50
C THR A 278 -17.78 24.69 -21.90
N ALA A 279 -18.89 24.39 -22.58
CA ALA A 279 -18.87 23.90 -23.96
C ALA A 279 -18.52 25.04 -24.92
N VAL A 280 -17.60 24.78 -25.85
CA VAL A 280 -17.22 25.76 -26.90
C VAL A 280 -17.70 25.31 -28.27
N THR A 281 -17.62 24.00 -28.54
CA THR A 281 -18.22 23.31 -29.70
C THR A 281 -18.63 21.90 -29.26
N PRO A 282 -19.55 21.20 -29.95
CA PRO A 282 -19.97 19.86 -29.54
C PRO A 282 -18.76 18.94 -29.32
N GLY A 283 -18.60 18.44 -28.10
CA GLY A 283 -17.52 17.51 -27.72
C GLY A 283 -16.21 18.15 -27.25
N THR A 284 -16.07 19.49 -27.27
CA THR A 284 -14.89 20.19 -26.69
C THR A 284 -15.30 21.14 -25.57
N TRP A 285 -14.61 21.00 -24.44
CA TRP A 285 -14.87 21.75 -23.21
C TRP A 285 -13.61 22.50 -22.77
N THR A 286 -13.81 23.74 -22.34
CA THR A 286 -12.73 24.55 -21.76
C THR A 286 -13.03 24.88 -20.31
N GLY A 287 -12.03 24.76 -19.45
CA GLY A 287 -12.08 25.17 -18.05
C GLY A 287 -10.87 26.04 -17.71
N GLN A 288 -10.95 26.74 -16.59
CA GLN A 288 -9.80 27.47 -16.05
C GLN A 288 -9.56 27.03 -14.61
N TRP A 289 -8.34 26.57 -14.35
CA TRP A 289 -7.88 26.35 -13.00
C TRP A 289 -7.20 27.63 -12.49
N ASN A 290 -7.78 28.22 -11.44
CA ASN A 290 -7.19 29.36 -10.74
C ASN A 290 -6.24 28.86 -9.65
N LEU A 291 -4.98 29.27 -9.72
CA LEU A 291 -3.90 28.87 -8.80
C LEU A 291 -3.71 29.85 -7.62
N GLY A 292 -4.56 30.87 -7.54
CA GLY A 292 -4.44 31.95 -6.56
C GLY A 292 -3.23 32.87 -6.81
N SER A 293 -3.16 33.92 -5.99
CA SER A 293 -2.04 34.86 -6.00
C SER A 293 -0.82 34.26 -5.32
N VAL A 294 0.35 34.46 -5.93
CA VAL A 294 1.63 34.00 -5.36
C VAL A 294 2.06 34.94 -4.24
N THR A 295 2.41 34.39 -3.08
CA THR A 295 3.02 35.17 -2.01
C THR A 295 4.47 35.49 -2.37
N THR A 296 4.82 36.78 -2.43
CA THR A 296 6.18 37.23 -2.81
C THR A 296 6.97 37.82 -1.65
N THR A 297 6.33 38.10 -0.52
CA THR A 297 7.00 38.61 0.68
C THR A 297 7.90 37.52 1.28
N PRO A 298 9.21 37.74 1.41
CA PRO A 298 10.11 36.77 2.02
C PRO A 298 9.69 36.44 3.46
N GLY A 299 9.66 35.15 3.79
CA GLY A 299 9.32 34.69 5.14
C GLY A 299 7.82 34.60 5.44
N ALA A 300 6.96 35.07 4.53
CA ALA A 300 5.52 34.96 4.69
C ALA A 300 5.03 33.52 4.46
N GLN A 301 3.89 33.19 5.06
CA GLN A 301 3.18 31.93 4.77
C GLN A 301 2.40 32.04 3.45
N PRO A 302 2.09 30.91 2.79
CA PRO A 302 1.26 30.92 1.58
C PRO A 302 -0.08 31.62 1.81
N ALA A 303 -0.56 32.35 0.81
CA ALA A 303 -1.84 33.04 0.88
C ALA A 303 -3.00 32.03 0.84
N ASN A 304 -4.16 32.43 1.38
CA ASN A 304 -5.34 31.58 1.31
C ASN A 304 -5.74 31.34 -0.16
N GLY A 305 -5.84 30.07 -0.56
CA GLY A 305 -6.13 29.66 -1.93
C GLY A 305 -4.92 29.70 -2.89
N GLU A 306 -3.71 29.98 -2.40
CA GLU A 306 -2.48 29.83 -3.20
C GLU A 306 -2.18 28.36 -3.45
N THR A 307 -2.01 27.99 -4.72
CA THR A 307 -1.49 26.67 -5.09
C THR A 307 0.02 26.65 -4.92
N LEU A 308 0.51 25.72 -4.11
CA LEU A 308 1.94 25.53 -3.88
C LEU A 308 2.62 24.91 -5.10
N ASP A 309 3.86 25.30 -5.31
CA ASP A 309 4.70 24.84 -6.41
C ASP A 309 4.98 23.32 -6.30
N GLY A 310 5.24 22.71 -7.45
CA GLY A 310 5.32 21.27 -7.65
C GLY A 310 4.55 20.75 -8.86
N SER A 311 4.72 19.44 -9.09
CA SER A 311 3.97 18.71 -10.12
C SER A 311 2.55 18.41 -9.62
N ARG A 312 1.56 18.77 -10.43
CA ARG A 312 0.12 18.67 -10.15
C ARG A 312 -0.55 17.85 -11.23
N LEU A 313 -1.47 16.97 -10.84
CA LEU A 313 -2.25 16.19 -11.79
C LEU A 313 -3.64 16.78 -11.95
N VAL A 314 -3.92 17.34 -13.13
CA VAL A 314 -5.26 17.81 -13.48
C VAL A 314 -5.97 16.70 -14.22
N SER A 315 -7.21 16.40 -13.86
CA SER A 315 -8.05 15.40 -14.52
C SER A 315 -9.40 15.97 -14.92
N ALA A 316 -10.00 15.43 -15.98
CA ALA A 316 -11.31 15.82 -16.47
C ALA A 316 -12.23 14.61 -16.60
N LYS A 317 -13.50 14.80 -16.22
CA LYS A 317 -14.59 13.82 -16.30
C LYS A 317 -15.79 14.44 -16.99
N GLY A 318 -16.41 13.72 -17.93
CA GLY A 318 -17.65 14.13 -18.57
C GLY A 318 -18.82 13.31 -18.05
N PHE A 319 -19.92 13.96 -17.71
CA PHE A 319 -21.11 13.33 -17.16
C PHE A 319 -22.27 13.44 -18.14
N ASN A 320 -23.09 12.39 -18.28
CA ASN A 320 -24.36 12.48 -19.02
C ASN A 320 -25.45 13.15 -18.16
N GLN A 321 -26.67 13.26 -18.71
CA GLN A 321 -27.81 13.87 -18.02
C GLN A 321 -28.27 13.11 -16.76
N TYR A 322 -27.77 11.89 -16.55
CA TYR A 322 -28.06 11.03 -15.41
C TYR A 322 -26.90 11.01 -14.39
N GLY A 323 -25.84 11.80 -14.60
CA GLY A 323 -24.69 11.83 -13.70
C GLY A 323 -23.67 10.70 -13.91
N GLN A 324 -23.80 9.88 -14.95
CA GLN A 324 -22.83 8.82 -15.25
C GLN A 324 -21.67 9.37 -16.08
N PHE A 325 -20.44 8.90 -15.83
CA PHE A 325 -19.25 9.31 -16.56
C PHE A 325 -18.46 8.13 -17.12
N GLY A 326 -17.80 8.37 -18.26
CA GLY A 326 -16.93 7.40 -18.91
C GLY A 326 -15.47 7.54 -18.48
N ALA A 327 -14.55 7.10 -19.34
CA ALA A 327 -13.12 7.18 -19.06
C ALA A 327 -12.66 8.62 -18.76
N THR A 328 -11.71 8.76 -17.84
CA THR A 328 -11.12 10.05 -17.45
C THR A 328 -9.79 10.27 -18.14
N ARG A 329 -9.40 11.54 -18.31
CA ARG A 329 -8.07 11.91 -18.81
C ARG A 329 -7.41 12.88 -17.87
N SER A 330 -6.09 12.77 -17.81
CA SER A 330 -5.27 13.56 -16.91
C SER A 330 -4.11 14.19 -17.67
N ALA A 331 -3.72 15.39 -17.24
CA ALA A 331 -2.57 16.13 -17.72
C ALA A 331 -1.74 16.58 -16.51
N ALA A 332 -0.42 16.43 -16.60
CA ALA A 332 0.49 16.95 -15.60
C ALA A 332 0.75 18.43 -15.85
N VAL A 333 0.73 19.22 -14.78
CA VAL A 333 1.09 20.64 -14.78
C VAL A 333 2.19 20.84 -13.75
N VAL A 334 3.32 21.41 -14.17
CA VAL A 334 4.39 21.80 -13.26
C VAL A 334 4.18 23.26 -12.89
N VAL A 335 4.04 23.55 -11.61
CA VAL A 335 3.93 24.92 -11.09
C VAL A 335 5.26 25.27 -10.43
N ASN A 336 5.92 26.35 -10.86
CA ASN A 336 7.22 26.81 -10.34
C ASN A 336 7.27 28.34 -10.42
N ARG A 337 6.44 28.99 -9.61
CA ARG A 337 6.18 30.44 -9.64
C ARG A 337 7.00 31.21 -8.62
N ARG A 338 7.53 30.55 -7.59
CA ARG A 338 8.34 31.16 -6.53
C ARG A 338 9.40 30.18 -6.03
N ARG A 339 10.40 30.73 -5.35
CA ARG A 339 11.37 29.96 -4.57
C ARG A 339 10.73 29.38 -3.31
N PRO A 340 11.39 28.42 -2.64
CA PRO A 340 10.75 27.73 -1.55
C PRO A 340 10.33 28.60 -0.36
N PHE A 341 9.22 28.24 0.29
CA PHE A 341 8.81 28.77 1.58
C PHE A 341 9.76 28.32 2.69
N VAL A 342 9.71 29.07 3.79
CA VAL A 342 10.53 28.81 4.97
C VAL A 342 10.23 27.42 5.56
N PRO A 343 11.26 26.59 5.85
CA PRO A 343 11.12 25.40 6.68
C PRO A 343 10.60 25.76 8.08
N ALA A 344 9.57 25.07 8.55
CA ALA A 344 8.94 25.38 9.84
C ALA A 344 9.66 24.68 11.00
N ARG A 345 9.40 25.12 12.24
CA ARG A 345 9.84 24.46 13.48
C ARG A 345 11.34 24.14 13.49
N VAL A 346 12.16 25.07 13.03
CA VAL A 346 13.62 24.91 13.13
C VAL A 346 13.99 24.91 14.60
N GLY A 347 14.65 23.84 15.04
CA GLY A 347 15.24 23.68 16.37
C GLY A 347 16.71 23.32 16.24
N ALA A 348 17.52 23.70 17.23
CA ALA A 348 18.92 23.34 17.27
C ALA A 348 19.40 23.26 18.72
N GLY A 349 20.25 22.27 19.02
CA GLY A 349 20.78 22.05 20.37
C GLY A 349 22.16 21.43 20.37
N ARG A 350 22.93 21.75 21.42
CA ARG A 350 24.30 21.26 21.59
C ARG A 350 24.29 19.97 22.40
N ASN A 351 24.72 18.88 21.79
CA ASN A 351 24.85 17.57 22.42
C ASN A 351 26.32 17.14 22.42
N GLY A 352 27.01 17.48 23.51
CA GLY A 352 28.47 17.30 23.62
C GLY A 352 29.24 18.24 22.69
N THR A 353 30.04 17.67 21.78
CA THR A 353 30.86 18.44 20.83
C THR A 353 30.15 18.82 19.54
N VAL A 354 28.90 18.36 19.35
CA VAL A 354 28.12 18.60 18.13
C VAL A 354 26.94 19.51 18.40
N VAL A 355 26.42 20.13 17.34
CA VAL A 355 25.09 20.72 17.35
C VAL A 355 24.20 19.92 16.41
N GLU A 356 23.05 19.49 16.90
CA GLU A 356 22.01 18.85 16.12
C GLU A 356 20.97 19.90 15.77
N ILE A 357 20.51 19.86 14.52
CA ILE A 357 19.53 20.79 13.95
C ILE A 357 18.43 19.95 13.33
N GLU A 358 17.18 20.32 13.59
CA GLU A 358 16.00 19.68 13.04
C GLU A 358 14.98 20.72 12.58
N TRP A 359 14.11 20.32 11.65
CA TRP A 359 13.05 21.17 11.14
C TRP A 359 11.88 20.34 10.63
N SER A 360 10.75 21.00 10.36
CA SER A 360 9.69 20.45 9.53
C SER A 360 9.93 20.81 8.07
N PRO A 361 9.62 19.90 7.10
CA PRO A 361 9.75 20.21 5.68
C PRO A 361 9.06 21.53 5.31
N ALA A 362 9.62 22.22 4.31
CA ALA A 362 8.92 23.34 3.69
C ALA A 362 7.62 22.87 3.01
N LYS A 363 6.68 23.80 2.80
CA LYS A 363 5.32 23.46 2.35
C LYS A 363 5.23 23.04 0.88
N GLU A 364 6.18 23.42 0.03
CA GLU A 364 6.15 23.06 -1.40
C GLU A 364 6.42 21.60 -1.67
N LEU A 365 6.02 21.16 -2.86
CA LEU A 365 6.11 19.77 -3.29
C LEU A 365 7.29 19.50 -4.24
N ASP A 366 8.04 20.52 -4.64
CA ASP A 366 9.24 20.44 -5.49
C ASP A 366 10.56 20.69 -4.74
N VAL A 367 10.54 20.64 -3.41
CA VAL A 367 11.76 20.73 -2.60
C VAL A 367 12.65 19.51 -2.85
N GLU A 368 13.88 19.73 -3.32
CA GLU A 368 14.89 18.68 -3.52
C GLU A 368 15.70 18.36 -2.26
N GLY A 369 15.77 19.31 -1.33
CA GLY A 369 16.47 19.18 -0.06
C GLY A 369 16.59 20.51 0.67
N HIS A 370 17.44 20.57 1.67
CA HIS A 370 17.63 21.75 2.52
C HIS A 370 19.12 22.10 2.67
N ARG A 371 19.43 23.36 2.89
CA ARG A 371 20.75 23.79 3.32
C ARG A 371 20.67 24.38 4.71
N VAL A 372 21.65 24.04 5.53
CA VAL A 372 21.78 24.55 6.89
C VAL A 372 23.00 25.44 6.96
N TYR A 373 22.79 26.63 7.49
CA TYR A 373 23.82 27.63 7.67
C TYR A 373 23.99 27.92 9.15
N ARG A 374 25.24 28.10 9.58
CA ARG A 374 25.56 28.68 10.88
C ARG A 374 26.11 30.09 10.70
N SER A 375 25.83 30.95 11.66
CA SER A 375 26.44 32.26 11.77
C SER A 375 26.91 32.50 13.19
N VAL A 376 28.04 33.18 13.31
CA VAL A 376 28.57 33.68 14.58
C VAL A 376 28.77 35.17 14.42
N LEU A 377 28.40 35.95 15.44
CA LEU A 377 28.55 37.39 15.41
C LEU A 377 30.01 37.76 15.06
N GLY A 378 30.18 38.53 13.99
CA GLY A 378 31.51 38.96 13.51
C GLY A 378 32.27 37.96 12.61
N LEU A 379 31.78 36.74 12.40
CA LEU A 379 32.45 35.72 11.56
C LEU A 379 31.69 35.36 10.26
N GLY A 380 30.51 35.93 10.05
CA GLY A 380 29.70 35.69 8.85
C GLY A 380 28.97 34.33 8.85
N ARG A 381 28.32 34.03 7.72
CA ARG A 381 27.49 32.84 7.50
C ARG A 381 28.32 31.73 6.83
N THR A 382 28.27 30.52 7.36
CA THR A 382 28.97 29.32 6.84
C THR A 382 27.96 28.20 6.61
N GLU A 383 28.03 27.51 5.48
CA GLU A 383 27.21 26.33 5.20
C GLU A 383 27.74 25.12 6.00
N VAL A 384 26.82 24.39 6.63
CA VAL A 384 27.12 23.21 7.48
C VAL A 384 26.63 21.93 6.82
N CYS A 385 25.41 21.95 6.28
CA CYS A 385 24.84 20.82 5.55
C CYS A 385 24.42 21.26 4.16
N THR A 386 24.99 20.58 3.15
CA THR A 386 24.68 20.80 1.74
C THR A 386 23.60 19.84 1.27
N LEU A 387 22.45 20.39 0.90
CA LEU A 387 21.33 19.66 0.26
C LEU A 387 20.90 18.40 1.05
N ALA A 388 20.63 18.56 2.33
CA ALA A 388 20.07 17.52 3.18
C ALA A 388 18.69 17.08 2.67
N ARG A 389 18.55 15.79 2.34
CA ARG A 389 17.28 15.17 1.89
C ARG A 389 16.41 14.66 3.03
N VAL A 390 16.92 14.76 4.25
CA VAL A 390 16.20 14.52 5.50
C VAL A 390 16.01 15.85 6.22
N THR A 391 15.18 15.87 7.25
CA THR A 391 14.83 17.08 8.01
C THR A 391 15.69 17.28 9.25
N SER A 392 16.94 16.84 9.18
CA SER A 392 17.92 16.99 10.23
C SER A 392 19.33 17.22 9.67
N CYS A 393 20.17 17.85 10.48
CA CYS A 393 21.57 18.15 10.16
C CYS A 393 22.39 18.09 11.45
N ARG A 394 23.67 17.73 11.33
CA ARG A 394 24.61 17.71 12.45
C ARG A 394 25.81 18.57 12.12
N ASP A 395 25.99 19.66 12.85
CA ASP A 395 27.27 20.38 12.87
C ASP A 395 28.25 19.59 13.75
N THR A 396 29.21 18.94 13.11
CA THR A 396 30.24 18.12 13.79
C THR A 396 31.45 18.94 14.25
N ASN A 397 31.56 20.19 13.82
CA ASN A 397 32.63 21.09 14.22
C ASN A 397 32.07 22.50 14.48
N PRO A 398 31.12 22.65 15.42
CA PRO A 398 30.54 23.93 15.75
C PRO A 398 31.59 24.84 16.39
N PRO A 399 31.63 26.15 16.09
CA PRO A 399 32.58 27.06 16.70
C PRO A 399 32.46 27.07 18.23
N ASN A 400 33.59 27.29 18.89
CA ASN A 400 33.65 27.54 20.33
C ASN A 400 33.29 29.01 20.62
N ALA A 401 32.02 29.35 20.37
CA ALA A 401 31.47 30.69 20.58
C ALA A 401 30.30 30.63 21.55
N ALA A 402 30.10 31.70 22.32
CA ALA A 402 29.03 31.79 23.32
C ALA A 402 27.64 31.61 22.70
N LEU A 403 27.44 32.16 21.50
CA LEU A 403 26.21 32.07 20.72
C LEU A 403 26.56 31.67 19.29
N VAL A 404 25.86 30.64 18.78
CA VAL A 404 25.91 30.22 17.38
C VAL A 404 24.48 30.17 16.86
N THR A 405 24.19 30.87 15.77
CA THR A 405 22.84 30.92 15.20
C THR A 405 22.76 30.02 13.96
N TYR A 406 21.77 29.14 13.91
CA TYR A 406 21.52 28.26 12.77
C TYR A 406 20.27 28.68 12.01
N GLU A 407 20.35 28.62 10.69
CA GLU A 407 19.27 28.92 9.76
C GLU A 407 19.13 27.80 8.74
N VAL A 408 17.90 27.51 8.34
CA VAL A 408 17.59 26.49 7.34
C VAL A 408 16.89 27.15 6.15
N VAL A 409 17.28 26.76 4.94
CA VAL A 409 16.58 27.08 3.70
C VAL A 409 16.17 25.78 3.01
N ALA A 410 14.97 25.75 2.44
CA ALA A 410 14.63 24.72 1.46
C ALA A 410 15.23 25.07 0.09
N VAL A 411 15.48 24.06 -0.73
CA VAL A 411 16.11 24.18 -2.04
C VAL A 411 15.26 23.46 -3.09
N ASP A 412 14.89 24.17 -4.15
CA ASP A 412 14.20 23.64 -5.32
C ASP A 412 15.04 23.86 -6.58
N ARG A 413 14.44 23.64 -7.76
CA ARG A 413 15.00 24.10 -9.04
C ARG A 413 14.25 25.31 -9.56
N ASP A 414 15.00 26.28 -10.07
CA ASP A 414 14.43 27.36 -10.87
C ASP A 414 13.91 26.87 -12.24
N PRO A 415 13.21 27.71 -13.02
CA PRO A 415 12.72 27.33 -14.35
C PRO A 415 13.80 26.95 -15.37
N LEU A 416 15.07 27.25 -15.12
CA LEU A 416 16.22 26.87 -15.96
C LEU A 416 16.84 25.54 -15.49
N GLY A 417 16.33 24.96 -14.39
CA GLY A 417 16.81 23.71 -13.81
C GLY A 417 17.97 23.88 -12.82
N ASN A 418 18.34 25.11 -12.44
CA ASN A 418 19.40 25.33 -11.46
C ASN A 418 18.86 25.25 -10.03
N LEU A 419 19.68 24.76 -9.09
CA LEU A 419 19.30 24.77 -7.67
C LEU A 419 19.14 26.21 -7.17
N ARG A 420 18.03 26.47 -6.48
CA ARG A 420 17.65 27.78 -5.96
C ARG A 420 17.24 27.66 -4.50
N GLU A 421 17.77 28.57 -3.68
CA GLU A 421 17.41 28.64 -2.27
C GLU A 421 16.10 29.40 -2.07
N GLY A 422 15.32 28.91 -1.10
CA GLY A 422 14.09 29.53 -0.64
C GLY A 422 14.29 30.66 0.34
N ASP A 423 13.19 31.03 0.98
CA ASP A 423 13.19 31.96 2.09
C ASP A 423 13.92 31.36 3.31
N VAL A 424 14.67 32.20 4.02
CA VAL A 424 15.44 31.79 5.20
C VAL A 424 14.56 31.66 6.43
N SER A 425 14.81 30.63 7.25
CA SER A 425 14.18 30.50 8.56
C SER A 425 14.57 31.64 9.51
N SER A 426 13.76 31.83 10.54
CA SER A 426 14.26 32.51 11.74
C SER A 426 15.48 31.75 12.24
N GLY A 427 16.53 32.49 12.62
CA GLY A 427 17.72 31.90 13.22
C GLY A 427 17.42 31.30 14.59
N VAL A 428 17.88 30.07 14.83
CA VAL A 428 17.85 29.43 16.15
C VAL A 428 19.19 29.62 16.81
N THR A 429 19.22 30.22 18.01
CA THR A 429 20.47 30.48 18.71
C THR A 429 20.76 29.37 19.70
N VAL A 430 21.88 28.68 19.47
CA VAL A 430 22.43 27.68 20.39
C VAL A 430 23.43 28.38 21.30
N THR A 431 23.18 28.30 22.60
CA THR A 431 24.12 28.78 23.61
C THR A 431 25.10 27.68 23.99
N GLN A 432 26.34 28.05 24.30
CA GLN A 432 27.30 27.07 24.81
C GLN A 432 26.98 26.60 26.25
N THR A 433 26.20 27.38 26.97
CA THR A 433 25.91 27.17 28.40
C THR A 433 24.63 26.37 28.65
N ASN A 434 23.88 25.98 27.61
CA ASN A 434 22.69 25.15 27.78
C ASN A 434 23.06 23.81 28.43
N ARG A 435 22.37 23.47 29.50
CA ARG A 435 22.59 22.25 30.29
C ARG A 435 21.41 21.31 30.06
N PRO A 436 21.67 20.02 29.81
CA PRO A 436 20.59 19.07 29.61
C PRO A 436 19.63 18.95 30.81
N PRO A 437 18.37 18.58 30.57
CA PRO A 437 17.41 18.30 31.62
C PRO A 437 17.82 17.04 32.42
N PRO A 438 17.25 16.83 33.63
CA PRO A 438 17.42 15.58 34.34
C PRO A 438 16.86 14.40 33.53
N PRO A 439 17.45 13.20 33.63
CA PRO A 439 16.98 12.05 32.86
C PRO A 439 15.61 11.56 33.36
N PRO A 440 14.83 10.88 32.49
CA PRO A 440 13.70 10.08 32.94
C PRO A 440 14.15 8.99 33.91
N THR A 441 13.21 8.34 34.59
CA THR A 441 13.51 7.23 35.52
C THR A 441 12.59 6.03 35.30
N ASN A 442 12.88 4.90 35.95
CA ASN A 442 11.99 3.72 35.99
C ASN A 442 11.60 3.16 34.61
N LEU A 443 12.54 3.06 33.65
CA LEU A 443 12.27 2.44 32.37
C LEU A 443 11.97 0.94 32.54
N SER A 444 10.91 0.47 31.90
CA SER A 444 10.56 -0.94 31.82
C SER A 444 10.08 -1.29 30.41
N ALA A 445 10.25 -2.56 30.00
CA ALA A 445 9.82 -3.07 28.71
C ALA A 445 8.99 -4.35 28.91
N VAL A 446 7.80 -4.39 28.34
CA VAL A 446 6.86 -5.52 28.44
C VAL A 446 6.38 -5.90 27.05
N LEU A 447 6.29 -7.22 26.80
CA LEU A 447 5.72 -7.71 25.54
C LEU A 447 4.19 -7.61 25.62
N VAL A 448 3.59 -6.95 24.63
CA VAL A 448 2.14 -6.82 24.45
C VAL A 448 1.75 -7.39 23.08
N SER A 449 0.44 -7.52 22.80
CA SER A 449 -0.05 -8.09 21.54
C SER A 449 0.38 -7.32 20.29
N THR A 450 0.72 -6.03 20.44
CA THR A 450 1.10 -5.12 19.35
C THR A 450 2.60 -4.85 19.28
N GLY A 451 3.44 -5.49 20.10
CA GLY A 451 4.89 -5.26 20.10
C GLY A 451 5.52 -5.21 21.49
N VAL A 452 6.63 -4.48 21.63
CA VAL A 452 7.29 -4.23 22.92
C VAL A 452 6.87 -2.86 23.44
N GLN A 453 6.10 -2.82 24.53
CA GLN A 453 5.70 -1.59 25.19
C GLN A 453 6.75 -1.15 26.21
N LEU A 454 7.26 0.06 26.05
CA LEU A 454 8.12 0.77 26.99
C LEU A 454 7.28 1.67 27.89
N THR A 455 7.60 1.71 29.17
CA THR A 455 7.07 2.70 30.11
C THR A 455 8.18 3.27 30.98
N TRP A 456 8.09 4.56 31.29
CA TRP A 456 9.05 5.25 32.16
C TRP A 456 8.33 6.30 33.03
N SER A 457 9.07 6.93 33.92
CA SER A 457 8.65 8.08 34.71
C SER A 457 9.33 9.34 34.17
N ALA A 458 8.57 10.42 34.02
CA ALA A 458 9.12 11.72 33.66
C ALA A 458 10.16 12.21 34.69
N PRO A 459 11.07 13.11 34.31
CA PRO A 459 12.08 13.67 35.22
C PRO A 459 11.45 14.30 36.47
N SER A 460 12.02 14.05 37.65
CA SER A 460 11.47 14.52 38.93
C SER A 460 11.89 15.94 39.34
N GLY A 461 12.75 16.59 38.56
CA GLY A 461 13.26 17.94 38.81
C GLY A 461 13.07 18.87 37.61
N PRO A 462 13.04 20.20 37.82
CA PRO A 462 12.99 21.16 36.72
C PRO A 462 14.28 21.10 35.90
N ASP A 463 14.21 21.67 34.71
CA ASP A 463 15.41 21.94 33.93
C ASP A 463 16.40 22.82 34.73
N PRO A 464 17.72 22.54 34.68
CA PRO A 464 18.71 23.37 35.35
C PRO A 464 18.71 24.83 34.89
N ASP A 465 18.29 25.12 33.66
CA ASP A 465 18.28 26.44 33.06
C ASP A 465 16.92 27.14 33.24
N LEU A 466 16.98 28.37 33.78
CA LEU A 466 15.78 29.10 34.19
C LEU A 466 14.91 29.45 32.97
N GLY A 467 13.67 28.98 32.97
CA GLY A 467 12.72 29.22 31.88
C GLY A 467 12.77 28.17 30.78
N ASP A 468 13.63 27.16 30.91
CA ASP A 468 13.62 25.97 30.07
C ASP A 468 12.78 24.84 30.70
N ALA A 469 12.42 23.86 29.89
CA ALA A 469 11.67 22.68 30.29
C ALA A 469 11.87 21.55 29.28
N VAL A 470 11.64 20.32 29.74
CA VAL A 470 11.52 19.15 28.85
C VAL A 470 10.41 19.39 27.81
N ASP A 471 10.73 19.12 26.56
CA ASP A 471 9.84 19.25 25.40
C ASP A 471 9.32 17.89 24.92
N HIS A 472 10.19 16.88 24.86
CA HIS A 472 9.87 15.53 24.40
C HIS A 472 10.85 14.48 24.95
N PHE A 473 10.61 13.21 24.63
CA PHE A 473 11.52 12.09 24.90
C PHE A 473 12.00 11.47 23.60
N ASN A 474 13.29 11.14 23.48
CA ASN A 474 13.79 10.31 22.39
C ASN A 474 13.86 8.85 22.82
N ILE A 475 13.48 7.95 21.90
CA ILE A 475 13.49 6.51 22.10
C ILE A 475 14.56 5.91 21.19
N TYR A 476 15.39 5.05 21.79
CA TYR A 476 16.50 4.39 21.11
C TYR A 476 16.35 2.88 21.14
N ARG A 477 16.92 2.23 20.13
CA ARG A 477 16.99 0.77 20.03
C ARG A 477 18.38 0.32 19.58
N ASP A 478 18.92 -0.66 20.31
CA ASP A 478 20.21 -1.32 20.07
C ASP A 478 21.44 -0.39 20.05
N GLY A 479 21.32 0.78 20.67
CA GLY A 479 22.40 1.75 20.79
C GLY A 479 21.91 3.06 21.39
N THR A 480 22.80 4.04 21.51
CA THR A 480 22.51 5.37 22.06
C THR A 480 23.09 6.49 21.20
N ALA A 481 23.57 6.17 19.99
CA ALA A 481 23.94 7.20 19.04
C ALA A 481 22.69 7.87 18.48
N ALA A 482 22.79 9.10 17.99
CA ALA A 482 21.67 9.79 17.36
C ALA A 482 21.07 9.01 16.16
N THR A 483 21.87 8.15 15.51
CA THR A 483 21.42 7.24 14.44
C THR A 483 20.59 6.06 14.93
N ASP A 484 20.62 5.78 16.24
CA ASP A 484 19.91 4.67 16.89
C ASP A 484 18.56 5.12 17.46
N ARG A 485 18.21 6.41 17.31
CA ARG A 485 16.88 6.95 17.59
C ARG A 485 15.89 6.33 16.63
N ILE A 486 14.84 5.72 17.18
CA ILE A 486 13.80 5.06 16.40
C ILE A 486 12.45 5.79 16.47
N ASP A 487 12.22 6.58 17.53
CA ASP A 487 11.01 7.39 17.66
C ASP A 487 11.19 8.49 18.72
N LEU A 488 10.18 9.36 18.86
CA LEU A 488 10.03 10.31 19.95
C LEU A 488 8.60 10.30 20.51
N THR A 489 8.42 10.78 21.73
CA THR A 489 7.09 11.05 22.31
C THR A 489 7.03 12.46 22.88
N ASP A 490 5.83 13.06 22.93
CA ASP A 490 5.65 14.32 23.64
C ASP A 490 5.97 14.20 25.14
N VAL A 491 6.22 15.33 25.81
CA VAL A 491 6.54 15.38 27.25
C VAL A 491 5.48 14.76 28.16
N THR A 492 4.23 14.63 27.71
CA THR A 492 3.13 14.04 28.51
C THR A 492 3.03 12.53 28.36
N SER A 493 3.61 11.98 27.30
CA SER A 493 3.54 10.58 26.91
C SER A 493 4.77 9.83 27.43
N THR A 494 4.57 9.11 28.54
CA THR A 494 5.60 8.30 29.23
C THR A 494 5.48 6.80 28.91
N THR A 495 4.88 6.50 27.77
CA THR A 495 4.69 5.16 27.23
C THR A 495 4.86 5.19 25.71
N TRP A 496 5.48 4.15 25.16
CA TRP A 496 5.69 4.00 23.72
C TRP A 496 5.72 2.51 23.35
N THR A 497 5.36 2.12 22.12
CA THR A 497 5.32 0.71 21.71
C THR A 497 6.08 0.48 20.41
N ASP A 498 7.10 -0.39 20.45
CA ASP A 498 7.79 -0.89 19.27
C ASP A 498 6.95 -1.96 18.57
N ALA A 499 6.17 -1.54 17.57
CA ALA A 499 5.42 -2.44 16.70
C ALA A 499 6.31 -3.19 15.67
N SER A 500 7.59 -2.85 15.60
CA SER A 500 8.53 -3.28 14.56
C SER A 500 9.74 -4.03 15.12
N SER A 501 9.60 -4.65 16.30
CA SER A 501 10.67 -5.40 16.97
C SER A 501 11.05 -6.71 16.26
N GLY A 502 10.29 -7.12 15.23
CA GLY A 502 10.57 -8.35 14.48
C GLY A 502 10.55 -9.64 15.31
N GLY A 503 10.03 -9.59 16.54
CA GLY A 503 10.00 -10.73 17.47
C GLY A 503 11.37 -11.15 18.02
N ILE A 504 12.41 -10.33 17.85
CA ILE A 504 13.74 -10.57 18.43
C ILE A 504 13.99 -9.67 19.64
N PRO A 505 14.83 -10.08 20.61
CA PRO A 505 15.15 -9.24 21.75
C PRO A 505 15.94 -8.00 21.34
N HIS A 506 15.52 -6.85 21.84
CA HIS A 506 16.18 -5.56 21.60
C HIS A 506 16.53 -4.86 22.91
N SER A 507 17.56 -4.00 22.87
CA SER A 507 17.89 -3.12 24.01
C SER A 507 17.33 -1.73 23.78
N TYR A 508 16.53 -1.23 24.72
CA TYR A 508 15.85 0.06 24.62
C TYR A 508 16.39 1.06 25.61
N TYR A 509 16.44 2.32 25.17
CA TYR A 509 16.86 3.46 25.98
C TYR A 509 15.94 4.66 25.75
N VAL A 510 15.87 5.55 26.73
CA VAL A 510 15.08 6.79 26.66
C VAL A 510 15.89 7.96 27.20
N THR A 511 15.77 9.14 26.59
CA THR A 511 16.31 10.42 27.09
C THR A 511 15.20 11.45 27.17
N ALA A 512 15.38 12.46 28.04
CA ALA A 512 14.59 13.68 28.01
C ALA A 512 15.32 14.73 27.18
N VAL A 513 14.58 15.52 26.42
CA VAL A 513 15.10 16.60 25.57
C VAL A 513 14.43 17.91 25.96
N ASP A 514 15.19 18.98 26.15
CA ASP A 514 14.67 20.31 26.47
C ASP A 514 14.25 21.10 25.20
N LYS A 515 13.72 22.32 25.39
CA LYS A 515 13.28 23.17 24.26
C LYS A 515 14.42 23.74 23.42
N HIS A 516 15.66 23.64 23.90
CA HIS A 516 16.88 23.99 23.18
C HIS A 516 17.63 22.75 22.71
N LEU A 517 16.94 21.60 22.63
CA LEU A 517 17.39 20.31 22.14
C LEU A 517 18.67 19.76 22.81
N ALA A 518 18.95 20.15 24.06
CA ALA A 518 19.95 19.43 24.84
C ALA A 518 19.33 18.17 25.44
N GLU A 519 20.09 17.09 25.37
CA GLU A 519 19.62 15.75 25.69
C GLU A 519 20.22 15.25 27.00
N SER A 520 19.36 14.75 27.89
CA SER A 520 19.76 14.21 29.18
C SER A 520 20.75 13.05 29.05
N THR A 521 21.36 12.64 30.16
CA THR A 521 21.98 11.31 30.21
C THR A 521 20.96 10.22 29.87
N VAL A 522 21.40 9.15 29.23
CA VAL A 522 20.50 8.06 28.79
C VAL A 522 19.93 7.26 29.98
N LEU A 523 18.66 6.90 29.91
CA LEU A 523 18.02 5.91 30.77
C LEU A 523 17.95 4.56 30.06
N GLY A 524 18.49 3.51 30.66
CA GLY A 524 18.52 2.16 30.11
C GLY A 524 19.91 1.50 30.25
N PRO A 525 20.14 0.33 29.62
CA PRO A 525 19.18 -0.39 28.78
C PRO A 525 18.11 -1.13 29.60
N VAL A 526 16.96 -1.36 28.97
CA VAL A 526 16.09 -2.50 29.27
C VAL A 526 16.02 -3.41 28.06
N THR A 527 16.02 -4.72 28.25
CA THR A 527 15.97 -5.69 27.16
C THR A 527 14.64 -6.43 27.18
N ARG A 528 13.99 -6.53 26.03
CA ARG A 528 12.77 -7.34 25.89
C ARG A 528 12.66 -8.01 24.54
#